data_AF-A0A7C3HBF9-F1
#
_entry.id   AF-A0A7C3HBF9-F1
#
_cell.length_a   1.000
_cell.length_b   1.000
_cell.length_c   1.000
_cell.angle_alpha   90.00
_cell.angle_beta   90.00
_cell.angle_gamma   90.00
#
_symmetry.space_group_name_H-M   'P 1'
#
loop_
_entity.id
_entity.type
_entity.pdbx_description
1 polymer ?
#
loop_
_entity_poly.entity_id
_entity_poly.type
_entity_poly.pdbx_seq_one_letter_code
_entity_poly.pdbx_strand_id
1 'polypeptide(L)'
;MANQIFNFFASTAKGLEDLLAQEIQNLGIESFKQAKAGVYFTGTQENALSLCLWSRIANRVLLQISQFEAESEQRLYSQVQQIAWQQYIQPQQTLSIDCSVSHSQINHNKYAALKTKDAIVDQLRDQTGSRPDINTEQPDVRLNLYIYRDKASLSLDLSGDSLHKRGYRIEGEHAPLKENLAAGILMRCQWLKRSINEEAFVDPMCGSGTLLIEAAMMAADIAPGLKRKHWGFYAWQYFDNELWQSLLHRAEQRKKTGLQALPSITGYDASKYAIRAAEVNIRAV
;
A
#
# COMPACT_ATOMS: atom_id res chain seq x y z
N MET A 1 10.55 20.78 9.24
CA MET A 1 10.40 19.87 8.08
C MET A 1 9.01 19.20 8.01
N ALA A 2 8.25 19.10 9.12
CA ALA A 2 6.90 18.49 9.17
C ALA A 2 5.82 19.07 8.21
N ASN A 3 6.06 20.24 7.60
CA ASN A 3 5.08 20.94 6.73
C ASN A 3 5.39 20.84 5.22
N GLN A 4 6.34 20.00 4.80
CA GLN A 4 6.54 19.80 3.37
C GLN A 4 5.34 19.04 2.78
N ILE A 5 4.81 19.58 1.69
CA ILE A 5 3.67 19.01 0.97
C ILE A 5 4.17 18.21 -0.22
N PHE A 6 3.63 17.01 -0.38
CA PHE A 6 3.98 16.06 -1.43
C PHE A 6 2.72 15.61 -2.18
N ASN A 7 2.92 15.11 -3.40
CA ASN A 7 1.87 14.52 -4.21
C ASN A 7 1.97 13.00 -4.16
N PHE A 8 0.84 12.35 -3.96
CA PHE A 8 0.75 10.91 -3.80
C PHE A 8 -0.34 10.32 -4.68
N PHE A 9 -0.22 9.02 -4.93
CA PHE A 9 -1.27 8.20 -5.50
C PHE A 9 -1.47 6.95 -4.65
N ALA A 10 -2.67 6.76 -4.13
CA ALA A 10 -3.08 5.53 -3.49
C ALA A 10 -3.85 4.67 -4.49
N SER A 11 -3.31 3.49 -4.83
CA SER A 11 -3.98 2.54 -5.71
C SER A 11 -4.99 1.69 -4.95
N THR A 12 -6.06 1.22 -5.60
CA THR A 12 -7.03 0.26 -5.04
C THR A 12 -7.61 -0.63 -6.15
N ALA A 13 -8.48 -1.58 -5.79
CA ALA A 13 -9.23 -2.34 -6.77
C ALA A 13 -10.27 -1.45 -7.47
N LYS A 14 -10.58 -1.75 -8.73
CA LYS A 14 -11.62 -1.02 -9.48
C LYS A 14 -12.97 -1.17 -8.76
N GLY A 15 -13.70 -0.08 -8.63
CA GLY A 15 -14.98 -0.01 -7.91
C GLY A 15 -14.87 0.30 -6.41
N LEU A 16 -13.67 0.51 -5.87
CA LEU A 16 -13.42 0.92 -4.48
C LEU A 16 -12.83 2.33 -4.37
N GLU A 17 -12.71 3.08 -5.47
CA GLU A 17 -12.06 4.39 -5.49
C GLU A 17 -12.80 5.43 -4.64
N ASP A 18 -14.12 5.36 -4.58
CA ASP A 18 -14.98 6.19 -3.74
C ASP A 18 -14.81 5.88 -2.25
N LEU A 19 -14.74 4.59 -1.89
CA LEU A 19 -14.44 4.18 -0.52
C LEU A 19 -13.04 4.62 -0.10
N LEU A 20 -12.05 4.54 -1.00
CA LEU A 20 -10.69 4.97 -0.70
C LEU A 20 -10.61 6.49 -0.53
N ALA A 21 -11.35 7.24 -1.34
CA ALA A 21 -11.49 8.67 -1.16
C ALA A 21 -12.10 9.02 0.21
N GLN A 22 -13.09 8.23 0.67
CA GLN A 22 -13.64 8.38 2.01
C GLN A 22 -12.61 8.07 3.12
N GLU A 23 -11.79 7.02 2.97
CA GLU A 23 -10.69 6.76 3.94
C GLU A 23 -9.70 7.93 3.99
N ILE A 24 -9.30 8.46 2.84
CA ILE A 24 -8.40 9.62 2.72
C ILE A 24 -9.01 10.85 3.40
N GLN A 25 -10.29 11.13 3.15
CA GLN A 25 -11.01 12.22 3.79
C GLN A 25 -11.11 12.04 5.31
N ASN A 26 -11.41 10.81 5.78
CA ASN A 26 -11.51 10.50 7.21
C ASN A 26 -10.18 10.64 7.94
N LEU A 27 -9.05 10.57 7.24
CA LEU A 27 -7.72 10.86 7.77
C LEU A 27 -7.38 12.37 7.78
N GLY A 28 -8.34 13.23 7.44
CA GLY A 28 -8.19 14.69 7.43
C GLY A 28 -7.46 15.23 6.20
N ILE A 29 -7.35 14.44 5.12
CA ILE A 29 -6.73 14.89 3.87
C ILE A 29 -7.81 15.51 2.99
N GLU A 30 -7.70 16.81 2.73
CA GLU A 30 -8.73 17.56 1.99
C GLU A 30 -8.47 17.61 0.47
N SER A 31 -7.20 17.64 0.06
CA SER A 31 -6.83 17.73 -1.36
C SER A 31 -6.67 16.34 -1.96
N PHE A 32 -7.76 15.80 -2.52
CA PHE A 32 -7.73 14.52 -3.24
C PHE A 32 -8.63 14.50 -4.47
N LYS A 33 -8.31 13.61 -5.40
CA LYS A 33 -9.05 13.41 -6.65
C LYS A 33 -9.08 11.93 -7.00
N GLN A 34 -10.28 11.38 -7.12
CA GLN A 34 -10.48 10.02 -7.62
C GLN A 34 -9.96 9.90 -9.05
N ALA A 35 -9.34 8.78 -9.35
CA ALA A 35 -8.88 8.37 -10.66
C ALA A 35 -9.24 6.91 -10.89
N LYS A 36 -8.93 6.37 -12.06
CA LYS A 36 -9.17 4.95 -12.33
C LYS A 36 -8.27 4.10 -11.43
N ALA A 37 -8.87 3.18 -10.66
CA ALA A 37 -8.18 2.26 -9.76
C ALA A 37 -7.32 2.94 -8.67
N GLY A 38 -7.68 4.15 -8.25
CA GLY A 38 -6.97 4.84 -7.18
C GLY A 38 -7.42 6.27 -6.95
N VAL A 39 -6.72 6.94 -6.05
CA VAL A 39 -6.99 8.32 -5.64
C VAL A 39 -5.66 9.07 -5.57
N TYR A 40 -5.57 10.18 -6.31
CA TYR A 40 -4.50 11.15 -6.12
C TYR A 40 -4.79 11.97 -4.88
N PHE A 41 -3.77 12.27 -4.07
CA PHE A 41 -3.93 13.17 -2.95
C PHE A 41 -2.64 13.96 -2.69
N THR A 42 -2.79 15.10 -2.05
CA THR A 42 -1.70 16.00 -1.69
C THR A 42 -1.71 16.17 -0.17
N GLY A 43 -0.56 16.04 0.47
CA GLY A 43 -0.49 16.10 1.93
C GLY A 43 0.92 16.04 2.48
N THR A 44 1.01 15.97 3.81
CA THR A 44 2.27 15.84 4.52
C THR A 44 2.75 14.40 4.55
N GLN A 45 3.97 14.20 5.05
CA GLN A 45 4.46 12.87 5.40
C GLN A 45 3.56 12.15 6.42
N GLU A 46 3.04 12.84 7.44
CA GLU A 46 2.14 12.23 8.43
C GLU A 46 0.89 11.68 7.74
N ASN A 47 0.34 12.40 6.75
CA ASN A 47 -0.80 11.92 5.97
C ASN A 47 -0.48 10.62 5.22
N ALA A 48 0.66 10.54 4.55
CA ALA A 48 1.06 9.35 3.81
C ALA A 48 1.36 8.14 4.71
N LEU A 49 2.08 8.35 5.82
CA LEU A 49 2.35 7.29 6.81
C LEU A 49 1.07 6.82 7.49
N SER A 50 0.16 7.75 7.81
CA SER A 50 -1.16 7.43 8.36
C SER A 50 -1.98 6.60 7.37
N LEU A 51 -2.00 6.97 6.09
CA LEU A 51 -2.70 6.21 5.06
C LEU A 51 -2.10 4.81 4.89
N CYS A 52 -0.78 4.67 4.89
CA CYS A 52 -0.10 3.36 4.89
C CYS A 52 -0.54 2.48 6.07
N LEU A 53 -0.62 3.06 7.27
CA LEU A 53 -0.98 2.35 8.50
C LEU A 53 -2.47 1.96 8.56
N TRP A 54 -3.35 2.89 8.19
CA TRP A 54 -4.78 2.82 8.48
C TRP A 54 -5.66 2.37 7.31
N SER A 55 -5.23 2.58 6.05
CA SER A 55 -6.04 2.22 4.90
C SER A 55 -6.31 0.71 4.86
N ARG A 56 -7.59 0.34 4.84
CA ARG A 56 -8.02 -1.05 4.72
C ARG A 56 -8.06 -1.48 3.25
N ILE A 57 -8.37 -0.57 2.34
CA ILE A 57 -8.68 -0.92 0.94
C ILE A 57 -7.63 -0.50 -0.10
N ALA A 58 -6.70 0.40 0.22
CA ALA A 58 -5.58 0.68 -0.68
C ALA A 58 -4.71 -0.57 -0.90
N ASN A 59 -4.18 -0.70 -2.12
CA ASN A 59 -3.18 -1.69 -2.51
C ASN A 59 -1.77 -1.21 -2.19
N ARG A 60 -1.47 0.06 -2.51
CA ARG A 60 -0.16 0.73 -2.36
C ARG A 60 -0.36 2.24 -2.25
N VAL A 61 0.50 2.91 -1.49
CA VAL A 61 0.65 4.37 -1.42
C VAL A 61 1.96 4.76 -2.10
N LEU A 62 1.87 5.58 -3.13
CA LEU A 62 2.99 5.95 -4.00
C LEU A 62 3.28 7.44 -3.88
N LEU A 63 4.52 7.83 -3.60
CA LEU A 63 5.00 9.21 -3.65
C LEU A 63 5.40 9.54 -5.08
N GLN A 64 4.76 10.54 -5.69
CA GLN A 64 5.06 10.93 -7.07
C GLN A 64 6.40 11.68 -7.14
N ILE A 65 7.38 11.11 -7.84
CA ILE A 65 8.69 11.72 -8.06
C ILE A 65 8.63 12.65 -9.27
N SER A 66 8.11 12.13 -10.39
CA SER A 66 8.07 12.87 -11.64
C SER A 66 6.98 12.35 -12.58
N GLN A 67 6.48 13.24 -13.43
CA GLN A 67 5.58 12.93 -14.54
C GLN A 67 6.12 13.56 -15.81
N PHE A 68 6.16 12.79 -16.89
CA PHE A 68 6.74 13.24 -18.17
C PHE A 68 6.21 12.42 -19.34
N GLU A 69 6.42 12.91 -20.56
CA GLU A 69 6.11 12.18 -21.78
C GLU A 69 7.22 11.16 -22.10
N ALA A 70 6.81 9.95 -22.48
CA ALA A 70 7.64 8.79 -22.73
C ALA A 70 7.20 8.07 -24.03
N GLU A 71 7.24 8.81 -25.14
CA GLU A 71 6.85 8.31 -26.48
C GLU A 71 7.84 7.29 -27.06
N SER A 72 9.04 7.18 -26.48
CA SER A 72 10.06 6.20 -26.85
C SER A 72 10.92 5.83 -25.66
N GLU A 73 11.62 4.71 -25.74
CA GLU A 73 12.50 4.25 -24.66
C GLU A 73 13.71 5.17 -24.47
N GLN A 74 14.18 5.82 -25.55
CA GLN A 74 15.22 6.83 -25.46
C GLN A 74 14.70 8.07 -24.72
N ARG A 75 13.46 8.49 -24.98
CA ARG A 75 12.84 9.60 -24.25
C ARG A 75 12.67 9.25 -22.77
N LEU A 76 12.15 8.06 -22.46
CA LEU A 76 12.05 7.53 -21.10
C LEU A 76 13.41 7.58 -20.38
N TYR A 77 14.46 7.02 -20.97
CA TYR A 77 15.80 7.04 -20.41
C TYR A 77 16.28 8.47 -20.13
N SER A 78 16.15 9.37 -21.11
CA SER A 78 16.59 10.77 -20.99
C SER A 78 15.85 11.56 -19.91
N GLN A 79 14.55 11.29 -19.70
CA GLN A 79 13.74 11.94 -18.68
C GLN A 79 14.07 11.40 -17.28
N VAL A 80 14.28 10.08 -17.17
CA VAL A 80 14.71 9.45 -15.91
C VAL A 80 16.09 9.98 -15.48
N GLN A 81 17.01 10.20 -16.43
CA GLN A 81 18.32 10.80 -16.18
C GLN A 81 18.29 12.26 -15.66
N GLN A 82 17.17 12.98 -15.79
CA GLN A 82 17.04 14.36 -15.29
C GLN A 82 16.71 14.43 -13.80
N ILE A 83 16.24 13.32 -13.21
CA ILE A 83 15.90 13.25 -11.78
C ILE A 83 17.19 13.09 -10.98
N ALA A 84 17.37 13.88 -9.92
CA ALA A 84 18.53 13.77 -9.04
C ALA A 84 18.43 12.52 -8.14
N TRP A 85 18.82 11.34 -8.64
CA TRP A 85 18.59 10.06 -7.95
C TRP A 85 19.30 9.92 -6.61
N GLN A 86 20.39 10.66 -6.38
CA GLN A 86 21.06 10.71 -5.06
C GLN A 86 20.15 11.18 -3.91
N GLN A 87 19.07 11.90 -4.22
CA GLN A 87 18.06 12.30 -3.23
C GLN A 87 17.13 11.14 -2.82
N TYR A 88 17.07 10.07 -3.61
CA TYR A 88 16.13 8.98 -3.40
C TYR A 88 16.80 7.64 -3.11
N ILE A 89 18.03 7.45 -3.60
CA ILE A 89 18.74 6.17 -3.58
C ILE A 89 20.20 6.41 -3.20
N GLN A 90 20.63 5.76 -2.12
CA GLN A 90 22.04 5.70 -1.73
C GLN A 90 22.76 4.56 -2.47
N PRO A 91 24.06 4.69 -2.78
CA PRO A 91 24.78 3.68 -3.55
C PRO A 91 24.81 2.27 -2.94
N GLN A 92 24.66 2.14 -1.62
CA GLN A 92 24.66 0.85 -0.91
C GLN A 92 23.27 0.21 -0.84
N GLN A 93 22.21 0.92 -1.25
CA GLN A 93 20.86 0.40 -1.23
C GLN A 93 20.60 -0.50 -2.44
N THR A 94 19.64 -1.39 -2.27
CA THR A 94 19.08 -2.21 -3.34
C THR A 94 17.84 -1.57 -3.93
N LEU A 95 17.63 -1.71 -5.24
CA LEU A 95 16.45 -1.18 -5.91
C LEU A 95 15.69 -2.21 -6.75
N SER A 96 14.39 -2.00 -6.90
CA SER A 96 13.54 -2.69 -7.87
C SER A 96 12.60 -1.72 -8.57
N ILE A 97 12.15 -2.07 -9.78
CA ILE A 97 11.22 -1.26 -10.55
C ILE A 97 10.06 -2.12 -11.00
N ASP A 98 8.88 -1.85 -10.45
CA ASP A 98 7.62 -2.39 -10.93
C ASP A 98 7.10 -1.50 -12.05
N CYS A 99 6.86 -2.06 -13.25
CA CYS A 99 6.38 -1.31 -14.39
C CYS A 99 5.06 -1.86 -14.94
N SER A 100 4.13 -0.95 -15.25
CA SER A 100 2.91 -1.25 -15.98
C SER A 100 2.72 -0.25 -17.10
N VAL A 101 2.58 -0.76 -18.33
CA VAL A 101 2.36 0.05 -19.52
C VAL A 101 1.01 -0.30 -20.14
N SER A 102 0.30 0.71 -20.63
CA SER A 102 -1.00 0.53 -21.26
C SER A 102 -1.27 1.63 -22.29
N HIS A 103 -1.78 1.27 -23.46
CA HIS A 103 -2.13 2.20 -24.55
C HIS A 103 -1.02 3.21 -24.86
N SER A 104 0.22 2.77 -24.99
CA SER A 104 1.40 3.61 -25.25
C SER A 104 2.28 2.96 -26.32
N GLN A 105 3.17 3.75 -26.91
CA GLN A 105 4.12 3.29 -27.93
C GLN A 105 5.13 2.29 -27.35
N ILE A 106 5.67 2.61 -26.16
CA ILE A 106 6.34 1.61 -25.33
C ILE A 106 5.29 0.56 -24.96
N ASN A 107 5.52 -0.70 -25.32
CA ASN A 107 4.51 -1.76 -25.16
C ASN A 107 5.00 -2.96 -24.33
N HIS A 108 6.23 -2.92 -23.81
CA HIS A 108 6.84 -4.03 -23.08
C HIS A 108 7.26 -3.63 -21.66
N ASN A 109 6.46 -4.01 -20.65
CA ASN A 109 6.65 -3.64 -19.24
C ASN A 109 8.08 -3.91 -18.72
N LYS A 110 8.61 -5.13 -18.96
CA LYS A 110 9.95 -5.50 -18.47
C LYS A 110 11.06 -4.67 -19.12
N TYR A 111 10.85 -4.23 -20.36
CA TYR A 111 11.87 -3.47 -21.09
C TYR A 111 11.88 -2.01 -20.61
N ALA A 112 10.71 -1.42 -20.39
CA ALA A 112 10.59 -0.11 -19.76
C ALA A 112 11.19 -0.07 -18.34
N ALA A 113 10.93 -1.10 -17.54
CA ALA A 113 11.55 -1.27 -16.22
C ALA A 113 13.07 -1.35 -16.32
N LEU A 114 13.60 -2.17 -17.25
CA LEU A 114 15.04 -2.31 -17.48
C LEU A 114 15.67 -0.97 -17.88
N LYS A 115 15.08 -0.25 -18.82
CA LYS A 115 15.59 1.05 -19.28
C LYS A 115 15.59 2.11 -18.19
N THR A 116 14.56 2.12 -17.35
CA THR A 116 14.50 3.02 -16.19
C THR A 116 15.58 2.67 -15.18
N LYS A 117 15.78 1.37 -14.92
CA LYS A 117 16.84 0.87 -14.03
C LYS A 117 18.22 1.26 -14.55
N ASP A 118 18.47 1.06 -15.84
CA ASP A 118 19.75 1.41 -16.47
C ASP A 118 20.03 2.92 -16.33
N ALA A 119 19.03 3.78 -16.61
CA ALA A 119 19.16 5.23 -16.42
C ALA A 119 19.52 5.62 -14.97
N ILE A 120 18.87 5.02 -13.98
CA ILE A 120 19.15 5.29 -12.56
C ILE A 120 20.55 4.84 -12.19
N VAL A 121 20.92 3.61 -12.55
CA VAL A 121 22.21 3.00 -12.20
C VAL A 121 23.36 3.75 -12.87
N ASP A 122 23.21 4.11 -14.14
CA ASP A 122 24.22 4.88 -14.88
C ASP A 122 24.42 6.25 -14.22
N GLN A 123 23.34 6.98 -13.89
CA GLN A 123 23.46 8.28 -13.23
C GLN A 123 24.20 8.19 -11.89
N LEU A 124 23.84 7.22 -11.05
CA LEU A 124 24.46 7.04 -9.74
C LEU A 124 25.91 6.60 -9.86
N ARG A 125 26.23 5.70 -10.80
CA ARG A 125 27.61 5.27 -11.07
C ARG A 125 28.47 6.44 -11.52
N ASP A 126 27.98 7.23 -12.46
CA ASP A 126 28.77 8.31 -13.06
C ASP A 126 29.01 9.44 -12.04
N GLN A 127 28.09 9.66 -11.09
CA GLN A 127 28.24 10.70 -10.06
C GLN A 127 28.97 10.22 -8.78
N THR A 128 28.88 8.95 -8.40
CA THR A 128 29.40 8.43 -7.12
C THR A 128 30.52 7.42 -7.26
N GLY A 129 30.79 6.92 -8.48
CA GLY A 129 31.70 5.82 -8.75
C GLY A 129 31.18 4.44 -8.34
N SER A 130 30.00 4.36 -7.73
CA SER A 130 29.40 3.12 -7.22
C SER A 130 28.01 2.89 -7.82
N ARG A 131 27.61 1.63 -7.95
CA ARG A 131 26.26 1.25 -8.43
C ARG A 131 25.44 0.61 -7.31
N PRO A 132 24.15 0.94 -7.19
CA PRO A 132 23.25 0.19 -6.32
C PRO A 132 23.05 -1.24 -6.85
N ASP A 133 22.78 -2.15 -5.92
CA ASP A 133 22.45 -3.54 -6.24
C ASP A 133 20.95 -3.72 -6.54
N ILE A 134 20.59 -4.88 -7.10
CA ILE A 134 19.20 -5.20 -7.44
C ILE A 134 18.72 -6.32 -6.53
N ASN A 135 17.62 -6.08 -5.83
CA ASN A 135 16.90 -7.09 -5.08
C ASN A 135 15.42 -7.04 -5.49
N THR A 136 14.93 -8.09 -6.16
CA THR A 136 13.55 -8.13 -6.63
C THR A 136 12.56 -8.61 -5.57
N GLU A 137 13.04 -9.22 -4.48
CA GLU A 137 12.19 -9.78 -3.43
C GLU A 137 11.94 -8.75 -2.33
N GLN A 138 13.01 -8.24 -1.71
CA GLN A 138 12.97 -7.24 -0.64
C GLN A 138 13.96 -6.10 -0.92
N PRO A 139 13.65 -5.23 -1.90
CA PRO A 139 14.44 -4.03 -2.17
C PRO A 139 14.34 -3.03 -1.03
N ASP A 140 15.42 -2.28 -0.79
CA ASP A 140 15.37 -1.08 0.05
C ASP A 140 14.49 -0.01 -0.63
N VAL A 141 14.69 0.20 -1.93
CA VAL A 141 13.93 1.17 -2.73
C VAL A 141 13.10 0.45 -3.79
N ARG A 142 11.77 0.58 -3.72
CA ARG A 142 10.87 0.12 -4.77
C ARG A 142 10.30 1.30 -5.53
N LEU A 143 10.53 1.33 -6.83
CA LEU A 143 9.96 2.33 -7.73
C LEU A 143 8.79 1.74 -8.52
N ASN A 144 7.79 2.58 -8.78
CA ASN A 144 6.67 2.26 -9.65
C ASN A 144 6.70 3.16 -10.88
N LEU A 145 6.79 2.55 -12.06
CA LEU A 145 6.67 3.22 -13.34
C LEU A 145 5.35 2.84 -14.00
N TYR A 146 4.43 3.80 -14.08
CA TYR A 146 3.19 3.65 -14.81
C TYR A 146 3.21 4.48 -16.09
N ILE A 147 3.02 3.85 -17.25
CA ILE A 147 2.96 4.55 -18.55
C ILE A 147 1.59 4.34 -19.16
N TYR A 148 0.86 5.43 -19.39
CA TYR A 148 -0.46 5.41 -20.00
C TYR A 148 -0.62 6.54 -21.02
N ARG A 149 -0.99 6.19 -22.26
CA ARG A 149 -1.08 7.15 -23.37
C ARG A 149 0.17 8.01 -23.49
N ASP A 150 1.32 7.33 -23.48
CA ASP A 150 2.66 7.92 -23.58
C ASP A 150 3.04 8.89 -22.44
N LYS A 151 2.25 8.93 -21.36
CA LYS A 151 2.55 9.69 -20.15
C LYS A 151 3.04 8.75 -19.06
N ALA A 152 4.29 8.93 -18.66
CA ALA A 152 4.91 8.20 -17.56
C ALA A 152 4.67 8.93 -16.24
N SER A 153 4.35 8.16 -15.20
CA SER A 153 4.40 8.57 -13.80
C SER A 153 5.40 7.67 -13.09
N LEU A 154 6.46 8.26 -12.56
CA LEU A 154 7.48 7.56 -11.79
C LEU A 154 7.33 7.93 -10.31
N SER A 155 7.19 6.92 -9.47
CA SER A 155 6.86 7.10 -8.05
C SER A 155 7.70 6.20 -7.14
N LEU A 156 7.97 6.65 -5.92
CA LEU A 156 8.50 5.82 -4.84
C LEU A 156 7.36 5.08 -4.14
N ASP A 157 7.50 3.77 -3.94
CA ASP A 157 6.51 2.97 -3.24
C ASP A 157 6.75 3.00 -1.72
N LEU A 158 5.83 3.64 -1.00
CA LEU A 158 5.91 3.77 0.46
C LEU A 158 5.42 2.52 1.19
N SER A 159 4.62 1.68 0.53
CA SER A 159 4.04 0.47 1.13
C SER A 159 5.02 -0.70 1.15
N GLY A 160 5.91 -0.80 0.15
CA GLY A 160 6.83 -1.92 -0.01
C GLY A 160 6.10 -3.15 -0.56
N ASP A 161 5.68 -4.06 0.32
CA ASP A 161 4.72 -5.10 -0.05
C ASP A 161 3.32 -4.49 -0.20
N SER A 162 2.47 -5.07 -1.06
CA SER A 162 1.09 -4.59 -1.16
C SER A 162 0.37 -4.67 0.18
N LEU A 163 -0.42 -3.63 0.48
CA LEU A 163 -1.05 -3.43 1.78
C LEU A 163 -2.00 -4.55 2.16
N HIS A 164 -2.62 -5.27 1.21
CA HIS A 164 -3.47 -6.44 1.51
C HIS A 164 -2.78 -7.49 2.39
N LYS A 165 -1.45 -7.63 2.28
CA LYS A 165 -0.66 -8.48 3.17
C LYS A 165 -0.55 -7.84 4.57
N ARG A 166 -1.51 -8.09 5.46
CA ARG A 166 -1.50 -7.51 6.83
C ARG A 166 -0.50 -8.19 7.77
N GLY A 167 -0.14 -9.44 7.45
CA GLY A 167 0.79 -10.27 8.21
C GLY A 167 0.13 -11.33 9.11
N TYR A 168 -1.21 -11.40 9.16
CA TYR A 168 -1.91 -12.43 9.96
C TYR A 168 -2.12 -13.76 9.21
N ARG A 169 -2.03 -13.78 7.89
CA ARG A 169 -2.30 -14.99 7.09
C ARG A 169 -1.10 -15.93 7.14
N ILE A 170 -1.17 -16.92 8.01
CA ILE A 170 -0.15 -17.96 8.19
C ILE A 170 -0.51 -19.21 7.38
N GLU A 171 -1.77 -19.64 7.48
CA GLU A 171 -2.30 -20.77 6.70
C GLU A 171 -3.31 -20.27 5.66
N GLY A 172 -3.14 -20.71 4.42
CA GLY A 172 -4.01 -20.38 3.30
C GLY A 172 -4.74 -21.62 2.78
N GLU A 173 -5.98 -21.42 2.34
CA GLU A 173 -6.69 -22.39 1.49
C GLU A 173 -6.44 -22.10 0.00
N HIS A 174 -7.06 -22.87 -0.89
CA HIS A 174 -7.10 -22.55 -2.31
C HIS A 174 -7.91 -21.27 -2.54
N ALA A 175 -7.25 -20.22 -3.05
CA ALA A 175 -7.82 -18.96 -3.51
C ALA A 175 -8.58 -18.12 -2.44
N PRO A 176 -7.94 -17.74 -1.32
CA PRO A 176 -8.58 -16.88 -0.33
C PRO A 176 -8.86 -15.49 -0.90
N LEU A 177 -9.97 -14.91 -0.46
CA LEU A 177 -10.31 -13.51 -0.73
C LEU A 177 -9.18 -12.60 -0.25
N LYS A 178 -8.79 -11.61 -1.07
CA LYS A 178 -7.83 -10.59 -0.64
C LYS A 178 -8.42 -9.75 0.48
N GLU A 179 -7.60 -9.44 1.48
CA GLU A 179 -7.95 -8.73 2.70
C GLU A 179 -8.57 -7.36 2.41
N ASN A 180 -8.01 -6.62 1.45
CA ASN A 180 -8.58 -5.33 1.04
C ASN A 180 -9.93 -5.45 0.34
N LEU A 181 -10.18 -6.52 -0.41
CA LEU A 181 -11.49 -6.75 -1.02
C LEU A 181 -12.52 -7.14 0.04
N ALA A 182 -12.13 -8.00 0.99
CA ALA A 182 -12.95 -8.33 2.16
C ALA A 182 -13.32 -7.06 2.95
N ALA A 183 -12.34 -6.18 3.19
CA ALA A 183 -12.60 -4.91 3.85
C ALA A 183 -13.55 -4.01 3.04
N GLY A 184 -13.38 -3.94 1.72
CA GLY A 184 -14.27 -3.20 0.83
C GLY A 184 -15.72 -3.69 0.89
N ILE A 185 -15.93 -5.01 0.93
CA ILE A 185 -17.28 -5.61 1.07
C ILE A 185 -17.91 -5.18 2.40
N LEU A 186 -17.18 -5.29 3.51
CA LEU A 186 -17.66 -4.88 4.83
C LEU A 186 -17.99 -3.38 4.90
N MET A 187 -17.18 -2.53 4.27
CA MET A 187 -17.46 -1.10 4.15
C MET A 187 -18.75 -0.84 3.35
N ARG A 188 -19.00 -1.56 2.25
CA ARG A 188 -20.27 -1.47 1.50
C ARG A 188 -21.47 -1.92 2.33
N CYS A 189 -21.29 -2.92 3.18
CA CYS A 189 -22.31 -3.36 4.16
C CYS A 189 -22.49 -2.39 5.34
N GLN A 190 -21.70 -1.31 5.40
CA GLN A 190 -21.66 -0.35 6.51
C GLN A 190 -21.35 -1.05 7.85
N TRP A 191 -20.51 -2.08 7.82
CA TRP A 191 -20.23 -2.94 8.98
C TRP A 191 -19.81 -2.14 10.21
N LEU A 192 -18.90 -1.16 10.08
CA LEU A 192 -18.45 -0.36 11.22
C LEU A 192 -19.61 0.37 11.94
N LYS A 193 -20.60 0.86 11.18
CA LYS A 193 -21.78 1.51 11.76
C LYS A 193 -22.66 0.50 12.49
N ARG A 194 -22.81 -0.71 11.94
CA ARG A 194 -23.58 -1.81 12.54
C ARG A 194 -22.91 -2.35 13.80
N SER A 195 -21.58 -2.51 13.79
CA SER A 195 -20.82 -2.99 14.95
C SER A 195 -20.87 -2.04 16.14
N ILE A 196 -20.94 -0.72 15.90
CA ILE A 196 -21.14 0.28 16.97
C ILE A 196 -22.51 0.12 17.64
N ASN A 197 -23.52 -0.37 16.90
CA ASN A 197 -24.84 -0.70 17.45
C ASN A 197 -24.92 -2.14 18.00
N GLU A 198 -23.76 -2.77 18.25
CA GLU A 198 -23.64 -4.13 18.79
C GLU A 198 -24.31 -5.22 17.93
N GLU A 199 -24.55 -4.96 16.64
CA GLU A 199 -25.06 -5.99 15.72
C GLU A 199 -24.03 -7.11 15.54
N ALA A 200 -24.52 -8.36 15.50
CA ALA A 200 -23.68 -9.53 15.27
C ALA A 200 -23.28 -9.68 13.79
N PHE A 201 -22.08 -10.20 13.53
CA PHE A 201 -21.63 -10.63 12.21
C PHE A 201 -21.59 -12.15 12.13
N VAL A 202 -22.15 -12.71 11.04
CA VAL A 202 -22.08 -14.15 10.76
C VAL A 202 -21.60 -14.38 9.34
N ASP A 203 -20.55 -15.18 9.18
CA ASP A 203 -20.11 -15.73 7.90
C ASP A 203 -20.32 -17.25 7.90
N PRO A 204 -21.36 -17.77 7.22
CA PRO A 204 -21.71 -19.19 7.26
C PRO A 204 -20.79 -20.08 6.40
N MET A 205 -19.87 -19.49 5.62
CA MET A 205 -18.92 -20.19 4.75
C MET A 205 -17.57 -19.46 4.77
N CYS A 206 -16.98 -19.35 5.97
CA CYS A 206 -15.92 -18.39 6.24
C CYS A 206 -14.56 -18.75 5.64
N GLY A 207 -14.38 -19.99 5.16
CA GLY A 207 -13.08 -20.50 4.72
C GLY A 207 -12.00 -20.24 5.76
N SER A 208 -10.86 -19.71 5.32
CA SER A 208 -9.74 -19.24 6.17
C SER A 208 -10.02 -18.02 7.08
N GLY A 209 -11.28 -17.55 7.19
CA GLY A 209 -11.72 -16.54 8.16
C GLY A 209 -11.45 -15.08 7.78
N THR A 210 -11.21 -14.77 6.49
CA THR A 210 -10.77 -13.43 6.07
C THR A 210 -11.79 -12.33 6.37
N LEU A 211 -13.09 -12.58 6.10
CA LEU A 211 -14.15 -11.61 6.42
C LEU A 211 -14.31 -11.42 7.93
N LEU A 212 -14.22 -12.50 8.72
CA LEU A 212 -14.30 -12.45 10.18
C LEU A 212 -13.19 -11.58 10.77
N ILE A 213 -11.96 -11.78 10.31
CA ILE A 213 -10.78 -11.05 10.77
C ILE A 213 -10.89 -9.57 10.42
N GLU A 214 -11.21 -9.23 9.17
CA GLU A 214 -11.37 -7.83 8.75
C GLU A 214 -12.55 -7.16 9.47
N ALA A 215 -13.64 -7.88 9.73
CA ALA A 215 -14.77 -7.40 10.52
C ALA A 215 -14.37 -7.09 11.98
N ALA A 216 -13.62 -8.00 12.61
CA ALA A 216 -13.13 -7.82 13.97
C ALA A 216 -12.13 -6.66 14.04
N MET A 217 -11.20 -6.56 13.09
CA MET A 217 -10.23 -5.46 13.03
C MET A 217 -10.89 -4.10 12.79
N MET A 218 -11.99 -4.04 12.04
CA MET A 218 -12.78 -2.82 11.91
C MET A 218 -13.48 -2.45 13.22
N ALA A 219 -14.19 -3.40 13.83
CA ALA A 219 -14.96 -3.15 15.05
C ALA A 219 -14.05 -2.79 16.23
N ALA A 220 -12.90 -3.45 16.36
CA ALA A 220 -11.89 -3.16 17.40
C ALA A 220 -10.94 -2.02 17.04
N ASP A 221 -11.21 -1.28 15.96
CA ASP A 221 -10.42 -0.12 15.53
C ASP A 221 -8.91 -0.40 15.39
N ILE A 222 -8.58 -1.61 14.92
CA ILE A 222 -7.21 -2.07 14.70
C ILE A 222 -6.74 -1.59 13.33
N ALA A 223 -5.60 -0.88 13.30
CA ALA A 223 -4.96 -0.47 12.07
C ALA A 223 -4.46 -1.70 11.26
N PRO A 224 -4.80 -1.85 9.97
CA PRO A 224 -4.37 -2.98 9.15
C PRO A 224 -2.85 -3.13 9.03
N GLY A 225 -2.12 -2.01 9.11
CA GLY A 225 -0.67 -1.99 9.02
C GLY A 225 0.07 -2.28 10.33
N LEU A 226 -0.62 -2.41 11.46
CA LEU A 226 0.00 -2.40 12.80
C LEU A 226 1.04 -3.51 13.01
N LYS A 227 0.79 -4.71 12.46
CA LYS A 227 1.69 -5.87 12.57
C LYS A 227 2.71 -5.99 11.43
N ARG A 228 2.68 -5.09 10.45
CA ARG A 228 3.62 -5.12 9.33
C ARG A 228 5.01 -4.71 9.80
N LYS A 229 6.00 -5.56 9.54
CA LYS A 229 7.40 -5.34 9.94
C LYS A 229 8.20 -4.54 8.92
N HIS A 230 7.81 -4.57 7.66
CA HIS A 230 8.54 -3.97 6.55
C HIS A 230 7.68 -2.94 5.81
N TRP A 231 8.31 -1.83 5.44
CA TRP A 231 7.69 -0.71 4.74
C TRP A 231 8.65 -0.12 3.71
N GLY A 232 8.12 0.34 2.58
CA GLY A 232 8.92 0.97 1.52
C GLY A 232 9.36 2.39 1.87
N PHE A 233 8.63 3.08 2.75
CA PHE A 233 9.00 4.42 3.20
C PHE A 233 10.26 4.46 4.08
N TYR A 234 10.80 3.33 4.55
CA TYR A 234 12.05 3.34 5.32
C TYR A 234 13.25 3.85 4.52
N ALA A 235 13.22 3.70 3.19
CA ALA A 235 14.24 4.26 2.31
C ALA A 235 13.92 5.68 1.84
N TRP A 236 12.79 6.26 2.24
CA TRP A 236 12.44 7.62 1.85
C TRP A 236 13.30 8.63 2.62
N GLN A 237 13.99 9.53 1.91
CA GLN A 237 14.90 10.51 2.52
C GLN A 237 14.28 11.39 3.62
N TYR A 238 12.97 11.63 3.56
CA TYR A 238 12.26 12.45 4.55
C TYR A 238 11.68 11.60 5.69
N PHE A 239 11.93 10.29 5.73
CA PHE A 239 11.37 9.40 6.75
C PHE A 239 11.73 9.87 8.17
N ASP A 240 10.69 10.15 8.96
CA ASP A 240 10.78 10.56 10.35
C ASP A 240 10.33 9.39 11.22
N ASN A 241 11.32 8.75 11.86
CA ASN A 241 11.07 7.60 12.72
C ASN A 241 10.31 8.00 14.00
N GLU A 242 10.53 9.18 14.57
CA GLU A 242 9.82 9.61 15.78
C GLU A 242 8.32 9.81 15.48
N LEU A 243 8.02 10.45 14.34
CA LEU A 243 6.65 10.57 13.84
C LEU A 243 6.02 9.18 13.65
N TRP A 244 6.74 8.24 13.04
CA TRP A 244 6.23 6.89 12.83
C TRP A 244 5.95 6.14 14.15
N GLN A 245 6.86 6.20 15.12
CA GLN A 245 6.63 5.61 16.44
C GLN A 245 5.42 6.25 17.14
N SER A 246 5.19 7.56 16.97
CA SER A 246 4.01 8.23 17.50
C SER A 246 2.70 7.70 16.87
N LEU A 247 2.71 7.41 15.56
CA LEU A 247 1.57 6.86 14.84
C LEU A 247 1.25 5.43 15.30
N LEU A 248 2.28 4.61 15.46
CA LEU A 248 2.16 3.25 16.00
C LEU A 248 1.62 3.26 17.43
N HIS A 249 2.14 4.14 18.29
CA HIS A 249 1.65 4.27 19.66
C HIS A 249 0.16 4.64 19.72
N ARG A 250 -0.27 5.62 18.91
CA ARG A 250 -1.70 5.99 18.78
C ARG A 250 -2.55 4.81 18.31
N ALA A 251 -2.09 4.04 17.33
CA ALA A 251 -2.80 2.87 16.83
C ALA A 251 -2.92 1.74 17.86
N GLU A 252 -1.88 1.50 18.66
CA GLU A 252 -1.92 0.49 19.73
C GLU A 252 -2.92 0.87 20.84
N GLN A 253 -3.01 2.15 21.20
CA GLN A 253 -4.02 2.61 22.17
C GLN A 253 -5.45 2.41 21.64
N ARG A 254 -5.70 2.74 20.36
CA ARG A 254 -7.01 2.52 19.71
C ARG A 254 -7.38 1.04 19.70
N LYS A 255 -6.44 0.15 19.35
CA LYS A 255 -6.61 -1.31 19.43
C LYS A 255 -6.99 -1.76 20.85
N LYS A 256 -6.27 -1.28 21.88
CA LYS A 256 -6.52 -1.67 23.28
C LYS A 256 -7.94 -1.30 23.71
N THR A 257 -8.42 -0.12 23.36
CA THR A 257 -9.79 0.32 23.66
C THR A 257 -10.81 -0.45 22.85
N GLY A 258 -10.63 -0.60 21.54
CA GLY A 258 -11.60 -1.25 20.65
C GLY A 258 -11.80 -2.74 20.96
N LEU A 259 -10.75 -3.44 21.41
CA LEU A 259 -10.86 -4.85 21.84
C LEU A 259 -11.81 -5.06 23.02
N GLN A 260 -12.11 -4.03 23.82
CA GLN A 260 -13.04 -4.14 24.95
C GLN A 260 -14.51 -4.13 24.53
N ALA A 261 -14.81 -3.70 23.31
CA ALA A 261 -16.17 -3.46 22.81
C ALA A 261 -16.47 -4.28 21.53
N LEU A 262 -15.86 -5.46 21.40
CA LEU A 262 -16.09 -6.32 20.23
C LEU A 262 -17.53 -6.89 20.24
N PRO A 263 -18.28 -6.75 19.13
CA PRO A 263 -19.57 -7.42 18.98
C PRO A 263 -19.36 -8.93 18.76
N SER A 264 -20.46 -9.69 18.76
CA SER A 264 -20.42 -11.10 18.39
C SER A 264 -20.06 -11.26 16.91
N ILE A 265 -18.98 -11.99 16.63
CA ILE A 265 -18.51 -12.31 15.27
C ILE A 265 -18.33 -13.82 15.20
N THR A 266 -19.12 -14.49 14.36
CA THR A 266 -19.15 -15.95 14.28
C THR A 266 -18.95 -16.43 12.85
N GLY A 267 -18.15 -17.48 12.69
CA GLY A 267 -17.87 -18.11 11.41
C GLY A 267 -18.20 -19.59 11.42
N TYR A 268 -18.72 -20.10 10.31
CA TYR A 268 -18.93 -21.52 10.06
C TYR A 268 -18.33 -21.91 8.71
N ASP A 269 -17.88 -23.16 8.61
CA ASP A 269 -17.47 -23.76 7.35
C ASP A 269 -17.64 -25.28 7.45
N ALA A 270 -17.95 -25.94 6.34
CA ALA A 270 -18.05 -27.39 6.29
C ALA A 270 -16.66 -28.05 6.36
N SER A 271 -15.61 -27.34 5.93
CA SER A 271 -14.22 -27.80 5.94
C SER A 271 -13.60 -27.61 7.32
N LYS A 272 -13.24 -28.71 7.98
CA LYS A 272 -12.44 -28.66 9.23
C LYS A 272 -11.06 -28.03 9.03
N TYR A 273 -10.51 -28.16 7.82
CA TYR A 273 -9.23 -27.53 7.47
C TYR A 273 -9.38 -26.01 7.41
N ALA A 274 -10.45 -25.50 6.78
CA ALA A 274 -10.79 -24.07 6.75
C ALA A 274 -10.88 -23.48 8.16
N ILE A 275 -11.65 -24.13 9.03
CA ILE A 275 -11.83 -23.69 10.43
C ILE A 275 -10.50 -23.64 11.17
N ARG A 276 -9.65 -24.66 11.02
CA ARG A 276 -8.31 -24.66 11.65
C ARG A 276 -7.44 -23.51 11.13
N ALA A 277 -7.43 -23.27 9.82
CA ALA A 277 -6.69 -22.16 9.23
C ALA A 277 -7.25 -20.80 9.72
N ALA A 278 -8.57 -20.67 9.84
CA ALA A 278 -9.22 -19.47 10.39
C ALA A 278 -8.80 -19.22 11.84
N GLU A 279 -8.81 -20.24 12.72
CA GLU A 279 -8.34 -20.10 14.10
C GLU A 279 -6.88 -19.67 14.21
N VAL A 280 -6.00 -20.26 13.38
CA VAL A 280 -4.57 -19.89 13.33
C VAL A 280 -4.41 -18.44 12.89
N ASN A 281 -5.11 -18.03 11.84
CA ASN A 281 -5.07 -16.67 11.31
C ASN A 281 -5.64 -15.64 12.32
N ILE A 282 -6.73 -15.97 13.02
CA ILE A 282 -7.33 -15.10 14.05
C ILE A 282 -6.35 -14.87 15.21
N ARG A 283 -5.66 -15.92 15.69
CA ARG A 283 -4.65 -15.78 16.76
C ARG A 283 -3.45 -14.93 16.34
N ALA A 284 -3.22 -14.76 15.04
CA ALA A 284 -2.12 -13.98 14.50
C ALA A 284 -2.42 -12.46 14.40
N VAL A 285 -3.64 -12.01 14.69
CA VAL A 285 -4.10 -10.59 14.70
C VAL A 285 -3.85 -9.91 16.05
#